data_AF-A0A7N0TPY2-F1
#
_entry.id   AF-A0A7N0TPY2-F1
#
_cell.length_a   1.000
_cell.length_b   1.000
_cell.length_c   1.000
_cell.angle_alpha   90.00
_cell.angle_beta   90.00
_cell.angle_gamma   90.00
#
_symmetry.space_group_name_H-M   'P 1'
#
loop_
_entity.id
_entity.type
_entity.pdbx_description
1 polymer ?
#
loop_
_entity_poly.entity_id
_entity_poly.type
_entity_poly.pdbx_seq_one_letter_code
_entity_poly.pdbx_strand_id
1 'polypeptide(L)'
;MHQVLLEFKEYEKEVDLDFVRKAVRAIGHCAIKLERAAERCISVLLKLIKIKVNYVIQEAIIVIKDIFRRYPNIYESIIATLCESLDTLDEPEAKASIVWIIGECAERIDNADELLESLLETFPEEPAQVQLQLLTATVKLFLKKPTEGPQQMIQVIDTNFWRFLHQVETYSF
;
A
#
# COMPACT_ATOMS: atom_id res chain seq x y z
N MET A 1 -21.56 35.05 9.03
CA MET A 1 -20.79 34.68 10.25
C MET A 1 -20.91 33.19 10.62
N HIS A 2 -21.98 32.48 10.22
CA HIS A 2 -22.17 31.05 10.52
C HIS A 2 -21.38 30.09 9.58
N GLN A 3 -20.98 30.55 8.40
CA GLN A 3 -20.24 29.77 7.39
C GLN A 3 -18.74 29.68 7.72
N VAL A 4 -18.16 30.76 8.25
CA VAL A 4 -16.74 30.82 8.68
C VAL A 4 -16.48 29.90 9.88
N LEU A 5 -17.44 29.77 10.82
CA LEU A 5 -17.30 28.86 11.96
C LEU A 5 -17.40 27.37 11.58
N LEU A 6 -18.06 27.05 10.46
CA LEU A 6 -18.08 25.69 9.91
C LEU A 6 -16.75 25.36 9.22
N GLU A 7 -16.21 26.29 8.41
CA GLU A 7 -14.88 26.15 7.82
C GLU A 7 -13.78 26.00 8.90
N PHE A 8 -13.82 26.79 9.98
CA PHE A 8 -12.88 26.64 11.11
C PHE A 8 -12.96 25.28 11.81
N LYS A 9 -14.14 24.64 11.85
CA LYS A 9 -14.32 23.31 12.44
C LYS A 9 -13.79 22.19 11.54
N GLU A 10 -13.72 22.42 10.23
CA GLU A 10 -13.05 21.51 9.29
C GLU A 10 -11.52 21.64 9.41
N TYR A 11 -10.99 22.86 9.53
CA TYR A 11 -9.56 23.08 9.78
C TYR A 11 -9.07 22.48 11.11
N GLU A 12 -9.89 22.52 12.17
CA GLU A 12 -9.53 21.94 13.48
C GLU A 12 -9.37 20.41 13.41
N LYS A 13 -10.12 19.74 12.52
CA LYS A 13 -9.97 18.31 12.26
C LYS A 13 -8.73 18.01 11.41
N GLU A 14 -8.46 18.80 10.39
CA GLU A 14 -7.25 18.63 9.55
C GLU A 14 -5.95 18.78 10.35
N VAL A 15 -5.92 19.69 11.33
CA VAL A 15 -4.77 19.86 12.25
C VAL A 15 -4.50 18.59 13.06
N ASP A 16 -5.53 17.85 13.47
CA ASP A 16 -5.39 16.59 14.21
C ASP A 16 -4.92 15.44 13.31
N LEU A 17 -5.39 15.38 12.05
CA LEU A 17 -4.94 14.37 11.08
C LEU A 17 -3.42 14.41 10.87
N ASP A 18 -2.90 15.62 10.68
CA ASP A 18 -1.49 15.88 10.40
C ASP A 18 -0.61 15.52 11.61
N PHE A 19 -1.11 15.78 12.82
CA PHE A 19 -0.48 15.36 14.07
C PHE A 19 -0.46 13.83 14.20
N VAL A 20 -1.59 13.16 13.96
CA VAL A 20 -1.69 11.69 14.03
C VAL A 20 -0.72 11.05 13.03
N ARG A 21 -0.63 11.54 11.80
CA ARG A 21 0.31 11.02 10.80
C ARG A 21 1.76 11.15 11.25
N LYS A 22 2.15 12.32 11.76
CA LYS A 22 3.49 12.57 12.31
C LYS A 22 3.79 11.64 13.50
N ALA A 23 2.81 11.38 14.35
CA ALA A 23 2.96 10.44 15.48
C ALA A 23 3.18 8.99 14.99
N VAL A 24 2.41 8.53 14.00
CA VAL A 24 2.57 7.19 13.40
C VAL A 24 3.94 7.05 12.74
N ARG A 25 4.40 8.05 11.99
CA ARG A 25 5.75 8.10 11.41
C ARG A 25 6.85 8.05 12.48
N ALA A 26 6.65 8.75 13.60
CA ALA A 26 7.60 8.73 14.71
C ALA A 26 7.74 7.33 15.33
N ILE A 27 6.65 6.55 15.41
CA ILE A 27 6.69 5.14 15.83
C ILE A 27 7.54 4.31 14.84
N GLY A 28 7.37 4.54 13.54
CA GLY A 28 8.20 3.93 12.49
C GLY A 28 9.67 4.25 12.62
N HIS A 29 10.01 5.52 12.78
CA HIS A 29 11.39 5.96 13.00
C HIS A 29 12.01 5.32 14.25
N CYS A 30 11.23 5.18 15.34
CA CYS A 30 11.66 4.49 16.54
C CYS A 30 11.98 3.02 16.24
N ALA A 31 11.11 2.32 15.52
CA ALA A 31 11.33 0.91 15.13
C ALA A 31 12.60 0.72 14.30
N ILE A 32 12.87 1.63 13.36
CA ILE A 32 14.04 1.56 12.46
C ILE A 32 15.34 1.91 13.20
N LYS A 33 15.32 2.93 14.07
CA LYS A 33 16.51 3.39 14.79
C LYS A 33 16.85 2.56 16.03
N LEU A 34 15.85 1.99 16.69
CA LEU A 34 15.99 1.26 17.94
C LEU A 34 15.44 -0.16 17.77
N GLU A 35 16.31 -1.10 17.43
CA GLU A 35 15.93 -2.50 17.18
C GLU A 35 15.14 -3.13 18.33
N ARG A 36 15.53 -2.85 19.59
CA ARG A 36 14.82 -3.33 20.79
C ARG A 36 13.39 -2.81 20.93
N ALA A 37 13.03 -1.74 20.21
CA ALA A 37 11.69 -1.16 20.21
C ALA A 37 10.84 -1.66 19.03
N ALA A 38 11.43 -2.29 18.01
CA ALA A 38 10.76 -2.62 16.76
C ALA A 38 9.52 -3.52 16.96
N GLU A 39 9.63 -4.58 17.75
CA GLU A 39 8.50 -5.48 18.05
C GLU A 39 7.34 -4.74 18.75
N ARG A 40 7.66 -3.85 19.71
CA ARG A 40 6.66 -3.04 20.40
C ARG A 40 6.00 -2.05 19.45
N CYS A 41 6.77 -1.41 18.57
CA CYS A 41 6.24 -0.51 17.55
C CYS A 41 5.29 -1.23 16.60
N ILE A 42 5.65 -2.43 16.11
CA ILE A 42 4.76 -3.26 15.27
C ILE A 42 3.47 -3.59 16.01
N SER A 43 3.54 -3.98 17.29
CA SER A 43 2.33 -4.24 18.09
C SER A 43 1.43 -3.01 18.21
N VAL A 44 2.01 -1.82 18.39
CA VAL A 44 1.24 -0.56 18.42
C VAL A 44 0.60 -0.26 17.07
N LEU A 45 1.35 -0.36 15.97
CA LEU A 45 0.84 -0.12 14.61
C LEU A 45 -0.30 -1.08 14.26
N LEU A 46 -0.18 -2.35 14.64
CA LEU A 46 -1.25 -3.33 14.49
C LEU A 46 -2.51 -2.96 15.28
N LYS A 47 -2.37 -2.47 16.51
CA LYS A 47 -3.52 -1.99 17.29
C LYS A 47 -4.18 -0.82 16.58
N LEU A 48 -3.41 0.10 16.02
CA LEU A 48 -3.95 1.25 15.28
C LEU A 48 -4.75 0.82 14.05
N ILE A 49 -4.25 -0.17 13.28
CA ILE A 49 -4.98 -0.73 12.13
C ILE A 49 -6.34 -1.32 12.57
N LYS A 50 -6.36 -2.03 13.71
CA LYS A 50 -7.59 -2.64 14.25
C LYS A 50 -8.64 -1.62 14.73
N ILE A 51 -8.28 -0.36 14.95
CA ILE A 51 -9.23 0.72 15.29
C ILE A 51 -10.09 1.10 14.07
N LYS A 52 -9.69 0.70 12.85
CA LYS A 52 -10.42 0.92 11.59
C LYS A 52 -10.64 2.39 11.23
N VAL A 53 -9.74 3.27 11.66
CA VAL A 53 -9.71 4.66 11.19
C VAL A 53 -8.86 4.71 9.93
N ASN A 54 -9.51 5.02 8.81
CA ASN A 54 -8.94 4.87 7.47
C ASN A 54 -7.56 5.54 7.29
N TYR A 55 -7.46 6.86 7.52
CA TYR A 55 -6.18 7.58 7.37
C TYR A 55 -5.07 7.06 8.31
N VAL A 56 -5.43 6.48 9.46
CA VAL A 56 -4.47 5.86 10.39
C VAL A 56 -3.99 4.51 9.86
N ILE A 57 -4.89 3.70 9.30
CA ILE A 57 -4.54 2.42 8.66
C ILE A 57 -3.53 2.69 7.54
N GLN A 58 -3.81 3.66 6.69
CA GLN A 58 -2.99 4.00 5.55
C GLN A 58 -1.58 4.43 5.95
N GLU A 59 -1.47 5.37 6.89
CA GLU A 59 -0.17 5.80 7.41
C GLU A 59 0.57 4.65 8.11
N ALA A 60 -0.15 3.78 8.84
CA ALA A 60 0.45 2.62 9.48
C ALA A 60 1.00 1.62 8.45
N ILE A 61 0.31 1.37 7.34
CA ILE A 61 0.78 0.47 6.27
C ILE A 61 2.06 1.02 5.62
N ILE A 62 2.12 2.32 5.34
CA ILE A 62 3.31 2.99 4.80
C ILE A 62 4.50 2.77 5.74
N VAL A 63 4.30 3.00 7.03
CA VAL A 63 5.32 2.82 8.06
C VAL A 63 5.74 1.35 8.21
N ILE A 64 4.79 0.42 8.20
CA ILE A 64 5.09 -1.02 8.32
C ILE A 64 5.92 -1.52 7.14
N LYS A 65 5.64 -1.07 5.92
CA LYS A 65 6.49 -1.35 4.74
C LYS A 65 7.94 -0.96 5.02
N ASP A 66 8.19 0.22 5.57
CA ASP A 66 9.56 0.67 5.86
C ASP A 66 10.23 -0.18 6.95
N ILE A 67 9.47 -0.61 7.95
CA ILE A 67 9.96 -1.55 8.97
C ILE A 67 10.30 -2.92 8.35
N PHE A 68 9.48 -3.43 7.43
CA PHE A 68 9.73 -4.68 6.71
C PHE A 68 11.00 -4.60 5.86
N ARG A 69 11.24 -3.46 5.18
CA ARG A 69 12.49 -3.22 4.45
C ARG A 69 13.72 -3.26 5.35
N ARG A 70 13.58 -2.84 6.61
CA ARG A 70 14.68 -2.87 7.60
C ARG A 70 14.87 -4.26 8.21
N TYR A 71 13.79 -4.97 8.47
CA TYR A 71 13.75 -6.27 9.16
C TYR A 71 13.01 -7.31 8.31
N PRO A 72 13.61 -7.75 7.19
CA PRO A 72 12.97 -8.70 6.30
C PRO A 72 12.70 -10.02 7.02
N ASN A 73 11.55 -10.63 6.77
CA ASN A 73 11.18 -11.97 7.25
C ASN A 73 11.06 -12.12 8.79
N ILE A 74 10.92 -11.03 9.53
CA ILE A 74 10.77 -11.09 11.00
C ILE A 74 9.30 -11.04 11.42
N TYR A 75 8.50 -10.17 10.81
CA TYR A 75 7.15 -9.83 11.27
C TYR A 75 6.04 -10.39 10.36
N GLU A 76 6.23 -11.60 9.82
CA GLU A 76 5.34 -12.17 8.80
C GLU A 76 3.91 -12.45 9.28
N SER A 77 3.75 -12.72 10.58
CA SER A 77 2.45 -13.04 11.19
C SER A 77 1.40 -11.94 11.04
N ILE A 78 1.82 -10.72 10.73
CA ILE A 78 0.95 -9.55 10.63
C ILE A 78 0.41 -9.34 9.20
N ILE A 79 1.00 -9.99 8.20
CA ILE A 79 0.75 -9.75 6.77
C ILE A 79 -0.73 -9.93 6.41
N ALA A 80 -1.36 -11.00 6.91
CA ALA A 80 -2.77 -11.26 6.67
C ALA A 80 -3.66 -10.10 7.13
N THR A 81 -3.40 -9.57 8.33
CA THR A 81 -4.12 -8.40 8.87
C THR A 81 -3.92 -7.14 8.04
N LEU A 82 -2.76 -6.96 7.40
CA LEU A 82 -2.53 -5.82 6.49
C LEU A 82 -3.34 -5.98 5.21
N CYS A 83 -3.38 -7.18 4.64
CA CYS A 83 -4.10 -7.47 3.39
C CYS A 83 -5.62 -7.34 3.55
N GLU A 84 -6.18 -7.61 4.74
CA GLU A 84 -7.59 -7.35 5.07
C GLU A 84 -7.98 -5.86 4.90
N SER A 85 -7.02 -4.94 4.88
CA SER A 85 -7.27 -3.50 4.75
C SER A 85 -7.22 -3.02 3.29
N LEU A 86 -6.92 -3.89 2.32
CA LEU A 86 -6.64 -3.52 0.92
C LEU A 86 -7.75 -2.66 0.29
N ASP A 87 -9.01 -3.06 0.44
CA ASP A 87 -10.17 -2.38 -0.16
C ASP A 87 -10.47 -1.01 0.47
N THR A 88 -9.82 -0.69 1.60
CA THR A 88 -10.03 0.57 2.30
C THR A 88 -9.01 1.64 1.91
N LEU A 89 -7.97 1.31 1.15
CA LEU A 89 -6.89 2.26 0.85
C LEU A 89 -7.24 3.15 -0.35
N ASP A 90 -7.25 4.46 -0.14
CA ASP A 90 -7.47 5.47 -1.18
C ASP A 90 -6.20 6.27 -1.50
N GLU A 91 -5.27 6.41 -0.54
CA GLU A 91 -4.00 7.09 -0.76
C GLU A 91 -3.05 6.27 -1.64
N PRO A 92 -2.55 6.87 -2.73
CA PRO A 92 -1.64 6.20 -3.66
C PRO A 92 -0.38 5.62 -2.98
N GLU A 93 0.15 6.30 -1.97
CA GLU A 93 1.34 5.85 -1.24
C GLU A 93 1.04 4.60 -0.39
N ALA A 94 -0.14 4.55 0.25
CA ALA A 94 -0.57 3.39 1.03
C ALA A 94 -0.87 2.19 0.12
N LYS A 95 -1.56 2.40 -1.01
CA LYS A 95 -1.79 1.36 -2.02
C LYS A 95 -0.48 0.78 -2.57
N ALA A 96 0.46 1.64 -2.98
CA ALA A 96 1.76 1.17 -3.43
C ALA A 96 2.49 0.39 -2.31
N SER A 97 2.36 0.85 -1.07
CA SER A 97 3.00 0.18 0.08
C SER A 97 2.43 -1.22 0.34
N ILE A 98 1.12 -1.43 0.26
CA ILE A 98 0.54 -2.77 0.43
C ILE A 98 0.87 -3.68 -0.74
N VAL A 99 0.85 -3.17 -1.99
CA VAL A 99 1.25 -3.94 -3.18
C VAL A 99 2.69 -4.42 -3.06
N TRP A 100 3.58 -3.55 -2.57
CA TRP A 100 4.96 -3.93 -2.29
C TRP A 100 5.03 -5.07 -1.26
N ILE A 101 4.28 -4.98 -0.15
CA ILE A 101 4.25 -6.01 0.89
C ILE A 101 3.76 -7.35 0.31
N ILE A 102 2.69 -7.34 -0.49
CA ILE A 102 2.15 -8.54 -1.15
C ILE A 102 3.20 -9.18 -2.05
N GLY A 103 3.83 -8.40 -2.94
CA GLY A 103 4.86 -8.92 -3.85
C GLY A 103 6.12 -9.42 -3.13
N GLU A 104 6.55 -8.74 -2.06
CA GLU A 104 7.70 -9.15 -1.26
C GLU A 104 7.40 -10.47 -0.51
N CYS A 105 6.18 -10.64 -0.04
CA CYS A 105 5.75 -11.79 0.76
C CYS A 105 4.93 -12.83 -0.02
N ALA A 106 4.97 -12.79 -1.36
CA ALA A 106 4.13 -13.61 -2.25
C ALA A 106 4.21 -15.14 -2.03
N GLU A 107 5.33 -15.66 -1.51
CA GLU A 107 5.49 -17.08 -1.18
C GLU A 107 4.75 -17.51 0.09
N ARG A 108 4.37 -16.55 0.93
CA ARG A 108 3.75 -16.76 2.25
C ARG A 108 2.28 -16.42 2.27
N ILE A 109 1.83 -15.67 1.28
CA ILE A 109 0.43 -15.32 1.08
C ILE A 109 -0.11 -16.33 0.07
N ASP A 110 -1.05 -17.16 0.51
CA ASP A 110 -1.61 -18.23 -0.32
C ASP A 110 -2.36 -17.64 -1.53
N ASN A 111 -3.18 -16.60 -1.30
CA ASN A 111 -3.99 -15.89 -2.29
C ASN A 111 -3.33 -14.61 -2.83
N ALA A 112 -2.00 -14.59 -2.92
CA ALA A 112 -1.26 -13.41 -3.39
C ALA A 112 -1.61 -13.03 -4.84
N ASP A 113 -1.91 -14.03 -5.66
CA ASP A 113 -2.38 -13.90 -7.03
C ASP A 113 -3.75 -13.23 -7.10
N GLU A 114 -4.72 -13.73 -6.34
CA GLU A 114 -6.07 -13.14 -6.29
C GLU A 114 -6.05 -11.68 -5.85
N LEU A 115 -5.23 -11.34 -4.84
CA LEU A 115 -5.08 -9.97 -4.34
C LEU A 115 -4.43 -9.01 -5.35
N LEU A 116 -3.47 -9.50 -6.14
CA LEU A 116 -2.85 -8.67 -7.19
C LEU A 116 -3.76 -8.55 -8.42
N GLU A 117 -4.49 -9.62 -8.76
CA GLU A 117 -5.45 -9.63 -9.87
C GLU A 117 -6.57 -8.62 -9.63
N SER A 118 -7.13 -8.56 -8.42
CA SER A 118 -8.17 -7.58 -8.08
C SER A 118 -7.70 -6.13 -8.22
N LEU A 119 -6.43 -5.84 -7.93
CA LEU A 119 -5.85 -4.50 -8.10
C LEU A 119 -5.52 -4.18 -9.56
N LEU A 120 -5.32 -5.19 -10.39
CA LEU A 120 -5.06 -5.01 -11.82
C LEU A 120 -6.32 -4.68 -12.61
N GLU A 121 -7.51 -4.99 -12.08
CA GLU A 121 -8.80 -4.63 -12.70
C GLU A 121 -8.93 -3.12 -12.93
N THR A 122 -8.38 -2.30 -12.01
CA THR A 122 -8.39 -0.82 -12.08
C THR A 122 -7.02 -0.23 -12.45
N PHE A 123 -6.12 -1.03 -13.02
CA PHE A 123 -4.74 -0.61 -13.32
C PHE A 123 -4.63 0.69 -14.15
N PRO A 124 -5.42 0.92 -15.22
CA PRO A 124 -5.33 2.15 -16.01
C PRO A 124 -5.71 3.41 -15.22
N GLU A 125 -6.60 3.28 -14.24
CA GLU A 125 -7.07 4.38 -13.39
C GLU A 125 -6.14 4.63 -12.19
N GLU A 126 -5.29 3.67 -11.84
CA GLU A 126 -4.36 3.81 -10.72
C GLU A 126 -3.23 4.83 -11.01
N PRO A 127 -2.75 5.56 -9.99
CA PRO A 127 -1.61 6.46 -10.13
C PRO A 127 -0.34 5.73 -10.58
N ALA A 128 0.53 6.43 -11.31
CA ALA A 128 1.76 5.85 -11.87
C ALA A 128 2.63 5.08 -10.86
N GLN A 129 2.71 5.56 -9.61
CA GLN A 129 3.46 4.86 -8.56
C GLN A 129 2.85 3.51 -8.17
N VAL A 130 1.52 3.39 -8.18
CA VAL A 130 0.80 2.13 -7.90
C VAL A 130 0.96 1.19 -9.08
N GLN A 131 0.82 1.69 -10.32
CA GLN A 131 1.04 0.92 -11.54
C GLN A 131 2.44 0.29 -11.61
N LEU A 132 3.49 1.08 -11.35
CA LEU A 132 4.87 0.58 -11.31
C LEU A 132 5.07 -0.47 -10.21
N GLN A 133 4.42 -0.28 -9.06
CA GLN A 133 4.52 -1.20 -7.95
C GLN A 133 3.74 -2.50 -8.19
N LEU A 134 2.60 -2.44 -8.89
CA LEU A 134 1.84 -3.59 -9.36
C LEU A 134 2.66 -4.42 -10.35
N LEU A 135 3.25 -3.78 -11.38
CA LEU A 135 4.16 -4.45 -12.31
C LEU A 135 5.30 -5.17 -11.55
N THR A 136 5.94 -4.48 -10.62
CA THR A 136 7.03 -5.05 -9.82
C THR A 136 6.55 -6.23 -8.98
N ALA A 137 5.39 -6.13 -8.34
CA ALA A 137 4.83 -7.19 -7.50
C ALA A 137 4.43 -8.41 -8.33
N THR A 138 3.79 -8.21 -9.48
CA THR A 138 3.40 -9.29 -10.40
C THR A 138 4.62 -10.03 -10.95
N VAL A 139 5.68 -9.31 -11.32
CA VAL A 139 6.93 -9.96 -11.77
C VAL A 139 7.57 -10.75 -10.63
N LYS A 140 7.61 -10.21 -9.40
CA LYS A 140 8.09 -10.96 -8.22
C LYS A 140 7.27 -12.21 -7.97
N LEU A 141 5.94 -12.11 -8.05
CA LEU A 141 5.04 -13.25 -7.90
C LEU A 141 5.32 -14.31 -8.96
N PHE A 142 5.46 -13.93 -10.24
CA PHE A 142 5.79 -14.86 -11.33
C PHE A 142 7.14 -15.56 -11.13
N LEU A 143 8.18 -14.82 -10.72
CA LEU A 143 9.51 -15.39 -10.47
C LEU A 143 9.52 -16.40 -9.31
N LYS A 144 8.63 -16.22 -8.33
CA LYS A 144 8.49 -17.11 -7.16
C LYS A 144 7.53 -18.27 -7.41
N LYS A 145 6.44 -18.02 -8.12
CA LYS A 145 5.38 -18.95 -8.49
C LYS A 145 5.11 -18.80 -10.00
N PRO A 146 5.86 -19.51 -10.87
CA PRO A 146 5.70 -19.42 -12.32
C PRO A 146 4.48 -20.22 -12.78
N THR A 147 3.29 -19.81 -12.35
CA THR A 147 2.00 -20.38 -12.74
C THR A 147 1.35 -19.55 -13.85
N GLU A 148 0.28 -20.07 -14.47
CA GLU A 148 -0.41 -19.39 -15.57
C GLU A 148 -1.01 -18.03 -15.14
N GLY A 149 -1.50 -17.91 -13.90
CA GLY A 149 -2.10 -16.66 -13.39
C GLY A 149 -1.16 -15.45 -13.45
N PRO A 150 0.02 -15.50 -12.79
CA PRO A 150 1.00 -14.41 -12.87
C PRO A 150 1.51 -14.14 -14.29
N GLN A 151 1.58 -15.15 -15.15
CA GLN A 151 1.91 -14.94 -16.57
C GLN A 151 0.82 -14.13 -17.30
N GLN A 152 -0.46 -14.44 -17.06
CA GLN A 152 -1.59 -13.69 -17.63
C GLN A 152 -1.62 -12.25 -17.09
N MET A 153 -1.35 -12.05 -15.80
CA MET A 153 -1.25 -10.72 -15.20
C MET A 153 -0.17 -9.85 -15.89
N ILE A 154 0.99 -10.42 -16.22
CA ILE A 154 2.04 -9.69 -16.97
C ILE A 154 1.52 -9.25 -18.35
N GLN A 155 0.81 -10.13 -19.06
CA GLN A 155 0.23 -9.81 -20.37
C GLN A 155 -0.84 -8.72 -20.30
N VAL A 156 -1.65 -8.69 -19.23
CA VAL A 156 -2.64 -7.63 -18.98
C VAL A 156 -1.94 -6.28 -18.82
N ILE A 157 -0.87 -6.23 -18.02
CA ILE A 157 -0.09 -5.01 -17.81
C ILE A 157 0.53 -4.54 -19.13
N ASP A 158 1.18 -5.44 -19.88
CA ASP A 158 1.77 -5.11 -21.18
C ASP A 158 0.72 -4.55 -22.15
N THR A 159 -0.44 -5.20 -22.24
CA THR A 159 -1.54 -4.78 -23.13
C THR A 159 -2.04 -3.38 -22.77
N ASN A 160 -2.18 -3.08 -21.48
CA ASN A 160 -2.59 -1.76 -21.00
C ASN A 160 -1.55 -0.69 -21.31
N PHE A 161 -0.26 -0.99 -21.17
CA PHE A 161 0.82 -0.09 -21.59
C PHE A 161 0.78 0.22 -23.09
N TRP A 162 0.60 -0.79 -23.93
CA TRP A 162 0.49 -0.60 -25.39
C TRP A 162 -0.71 0.27 -25.78
N ARG A 163 -1.86 0.07 -25.12
CA ARG A 163 -3.06 0.90 -25.34
C ARG A 163 -2.82 2.36 -24.96
N PHE A 164 -2.15 2.60 -23.84
CA PHE A 164 -1.79 3.95 -23.40
C PHE A 164 -0.87 4.65 -24.42
N LEU A 165 0.17 3.95 -24.90
CA LEU A 165 1.08 4.49 -25.91
C LEU A 165 0.35 4.85 -27.21
N HIS A 166 -0.53 3.97 -27.68
CA HIS A 166 -1.33 4.25 -28.89
C HIS A 166 -2.29 5.44 -28.72
N GLN A 167 -2.87 5.66 -27.54
CA GLN A 167 -3.66 6.87 -27.27
C GLN A 167 -2.80 8.12 -27.36
N VAL A 168 -1.61 8.12 -26.75
CA VAL A 168 -0.69 9.28 -26.82
C VAL A 168 -0.26 9.58 -28.26
N GLU A 169 -0.02 8.55 -29.07
CA GLU A 169 0.31 8.71 -30.50
C GLU A 169 -0.87 9.27 -31.32
N THR A 170 -2.11 8.89 -31.00
CA THR A 170 -3.31 9.37 -31.73
C THR A 170 -3.77 10.77 -31.33
N TYR A 171 -3.41 11.27 -30.15
CA TYR A 171 -3.69 12.64 -29.70
C TYR A 171 -2.55 13.65 -29.96
N SER A 172 -1.48 13.23 -30.64
CA SER A 172 -0.33 14.09 -30.99
C SER A 172 -0.43 14.77 -32.38
N PHE A 173 -1.64 14.94 -32.92
CA PHE A 173 -1.91 15.65 -34.18
C PHE A 173 -3.07 16.63 -34.07
#